data_AF-A0A9D2ELE4-F1
#
_entry.id   AF-A0A9D2ELE4-F1
#
_cell.length_a   1.000
_cell.length_b   1.000
_cell.length_c   1.000
_cell.angle_alpha   90.00
_cell.angle_beta   90.00
_cell.angle_gamma   90.00
#
_symmetry.space_group_name_H-M   'P 1'
#
loop_
_entity.id
_entity.type
_entity.pdbx_description
1 polymer ?
#
loop_
_entity_poly.entity_id
_entity_poly.type
_entity_poly.pdbx_seq_one_letter_code
_entity_poly.pdbx_strand_id
1 'polypeptide(L)'
;MGRRQEKKQQRKKQRKKLSLLGLSVLVVLCAGYLLTCSMAEKNTIIDGVQVNGTEVGGLTTEQAADRIQKAFEEEYADAALTVSANGVEYQVAMAPCLSMDVESAAEKAMDYGHGSFLTRGAALLKAKIFGQDVTQHPQVGDEAKL
;
A
#
# COMPACT_ATOMS: atom_id res chain seq x y z
N MET A 1 -20.82 35.23 48.04
CA MET A 1 -20.90 33.99 47.22
C MET A 1 -20.89 34.20 45.69
N GLY A 2 -21.03 35.43 45.15
CA GLY A 2 -21.16 35.70 43.70
C GLY A 2 -19.93 35.39 42.81
N ARG A 3 -18.70 35.78 43.22
CA ARG A 3 -17.48 35.59 42.39
C ARG A 3 -17.13 34.13 42.04
N ARG A 4 -17.58 33.15 42.84
CA ARG A 4 -17.41 31.70 42.54
C ARG A 4 -18.40 31.20 41.49
N GLN A 5 -19.58 31.81 41.37
CA GLN A 5 -20.60 31.46 40.39
C GLN A 5 -20.23 31.98 38.99
N GLU A 6 -19.75 33.23 38.88
CA GLU A 6 -19.30 33.82 37.61
C GLU A 6 -18.13 33.05 36.97
N LYS A 7 -17.12 32.66 37.75
CA LYS A 7 -15.99 31.85 37.24
C LYS A 7 -16.43 30.47 36.73
N LYS A 8 -17.42 29.83 37.38
CA LYS A 8 -18.01 28.56 36.91
C LYS A 8 -18.78 28.75 35.61
N GLN A 9 -19.49 29.86 35.46
CA GLN A 9 -20.28 30.17 34.27
C GLN A 9 -19.40 30.56 33.07
N GLN A 10 -18.31 31.31 33.31
CA GLN A 10 -17.28 31.60 32.30
C GLN A 10 -16.56 30.33 31.83
N ARG A 11 -16.16 29.43 32.75
CA ARG A 11 -15.57 28.13 32.40
C ARG A 11 -16.53 27.25 31.59
N LYS A 12 -17.84 27.24 31.92
CA LYS A 12 -18.85 26.54 31.12
C LYS A 12 -19.01 27.15 29.71
N LYS A 13 -19.01 28.48 29.58
CA LYS A 13 -19.04 29.17 28.28
C LYS A 13 -17.77 28.89 27.46
N GLN A 14 -16.58 28.90 28.07
CA GLN A 14 -15.34 28.56 27.39
C GLN A 14 -15.29 27.09 26.96
N ARG A 15 -15.74 26.15 27.81
CA ARG A 15 -15.87 24.73 27.41
C ARG A 15 -16.87 24.53 26.28
N LYS A 16 -18.00 25.27 26.27
CA LYS A 16 -18.95 25.25 25.15
C LYS A 16 -18.35 25.81 23.87
N LYS A 17 -17.61 26.93 23.93
CA LYS A 17 -16.89 27.48 22.77
C LYS A 17 -15.83 26.53 22.25
N LEU A 18 -15.05 25.91 23.14
CA LEU A 18 -14.02 24.94 22.77
C LEU A 18 -14.64 23.66 22.18
N SER A 19 -15.77 23.21 22.72
CA SER A 19 -16.54 22.09 22.17
C SER A 19 -17.11 22.42 20.79
N LEU A 20 -17.68 23.62 20.59
CA LEU A 20 -18.16 24.07 19.28
C LEU A 20 -17.01 24.15 18.25
N LEU A 21 -15.86 24.68 18.65
CA LEU A 21 -14.69 24.78 17.79
C LEU A 21 -14.15 23.39 17.42
N GLY A 22 -14.08 22.48 18.40
CA GLY A 22 -13.69 21.10 18.16
C GLY A 22 -14.65 20.39 17.20
N LEU A 23 -15.96 20.60 17.37
CA LEU A 23 -16.98 20.04 16.49
C LEU A 23 -16.89 20.61 15.07
N SER A 24 -16.64 21.92 14.90
CA SER A 24 -16.51 22.52 13.57
C SER A 24 -15.29 21.99 12.83
N VAL A 25 -14.15 21.83 13.53
CA VAL A 25 -12.94 21.24 12.95
C VAL A 25 -13.19 19.79 12.53
N LEU A 26 -13.88 19.01 13.37
CA LEU A 26 -14.23 17.63 13.05
C LEU A 26 -15.13 17.54 11.80
N VAL A 27 -16.12 18.43 11.68
CA VAL A 27 -17.03 18.46 10.52
C VAL A 27 -16.28 18.82 9.24
N VAL A 28 -15.36 19.78 9.28
CA VAL A 28 -14.53 20.16 8.11
C VAL A 28 -13.62 19.01 7.69
N LEU A 29 -12.99 18.31 8.65
CA LEU A 29 -12.19 17.12 8.37
C LEU A 29 -13.03 16.01 7.74
N CYS A 30 -14.21 15.72 8.28
CA CYS A 30 -15.12 14.73 7.71
C CYS A 30 -15.57 15.11 6.29
N ALA A 31 -15.93 16.38 6.05
CA ALA A 31 -16.38 16.83 4.73
C ALA A 31 -15.25 16.76 3.68
N GLY A 32 -14.03 17.20 4.04
CA GLY A 32 -12.86 17.06 3.18
C GLY A 32 -12.56 15.60 2.86
N TYR A 33 -12.66 14.72 3.85
CA TYR A 33 -12.46 13.29 3.69
C TYR A 33 -13.50 12.64 2.77
N LEU A 34 -14.79 12.96 2.94
CA LEU A 34 -15.88 12.46 2.09
C LEU A 34 -15.68 12.87 0.62
N LEU A 35 -15.24 14.10 0.36
CA LEU A 35 -14.95 14.57 -1.00
C LEU A 35 -13.80 13.79 -1.63
N THR A 36 -12.69 13.58 -0.89
CA THR A 36 -11.57 12.78 -1.39
C THR A 36 -11.94 11.32 -1.62
N CYS A 37 -12.83 10.76 -0.80
CA CYS A 37 -13.31 9.38 -0.99
C CYS A 37 -14.21 9.22 -2.23
N SER A 38 -14.90 10.28 -2.69
CA SER A 38 -15.74 10.19 -3.89
C SER A 38 -14.94 10.04 -5.19
N MET A 39 -13.67 10.48 -5.19
CA MET A 39 -12.75 10.45 -6.32
C MET A 39 -11.88 9.18 -6.35
N ALA A 40 -11.91 8.34 -5.32
CA ALA A 40 -11.16 7.08 -5.31
C ALA A 40 -11.85 6.08 -6.24
N GLU A 41 -11.28 5.86 -7.41
CA GLU A 41 -11.67 4.78 -8.31
C GLU A 41 -11.60 3.45 -7.56
N LYS A 42 -12.61 2.60 -7.81
CA LYS A 42 -12.89 1.41 -7.00
C LYS A 42 -12.20 0.15 -7.54
N ASN A 43 -11.64 0.25 -8.75
CA ASN A 43 -11.12 -0.87 -9.53
C ASN A 43 -9.62 -0.72 -9.88
N THR A 44 -8.96 0.26 -9.28
CA THR A 44 -7.52 0.49 -9.48
C THR A 44 -6.78 0.39 -8.15
N ILE A 45 -5.55 -0.10 -8.22
CA ILE A 45 -4.63 -0.15 -7.08
C ILE A 45 -4.38 1.29 -6.62
N ILE A 46 -4.24 1.47 -5.31
CA ILE A 46 -3.96 2.78 -4.71
C ILE A 46 -2.66 3.38 -5.27
N ASP A 47 -2.70 4.64 -5.68
CA ASP A 47 -1.50 5.41 -6.07
C ASP A 47 -0.40 5.33 -5.00
N GLY A 48 0.84 5.11 -5.44
CA GLY A 48 2.00 4.99 -4.55
C GLY A 48 2.22 3.58 -3.96
N VAL A 49 1.40 2.60 -4.34
CA VAL A 49 1.68 1.19 -4.08
C VAL A 49 2.66 0.64 -5.11
N GLN A 50 3.64 -0.11 -4.60
CA GLN A 50 4.68 -0.78 -5.38
C GLN A 50 4.75 -2.25 -4.97
N VAL A 51 5.18 -3.11 -5.90
CA VAL A 51 5.47 -4.52 -5.63
C VAL A 51 6.94 -4.76 -5.95
N ASN A 52 7.74 -5.14 -4.96
CA ASN A 52 9.19 -5.32 -5.09
C ASN A 52 9.87 -4.11 -5.77
N GLY A 53 9.48 -2.89 -5.39
CA GLY A 53 9.98 -1.66 -6.03
C GLY A 53 9.42 -1.33 -7.42
N THR A 54 8.56 -2.17 -8.00
CA THR A 54 7.83 -1.86 -9.25
C THR A 54 6.54 -1.12 -8.95
N GLU A 55 6.40 0.10 -9.45
CA GLU A 55 5.18 0.91 -9.26
C GLU A 55 3.99 0.32 -10.02
N VAL A 56 2.93 -0.02 -9.26
CA VAL A 56 1.67 -0.59 -9.75
C VAL A 56 0.44 0.24 -9.36
N GLY A 57 0.62 1.30 -8.59
CA GLY A 57 -0.45 2.24 -8.23
C GLY A 57 -1.12 2.85 -9.46
N GLY A 58 -2.45 2.98 -9.41
CA GLY A 58 -3.27 3.49 -10.50
C GLY A 58 -3.63 2.46 -11.58
N LEU A 59 -3.04 1.26 -11.56
CA LEU A 59 -3.34 0.18 -12.50
C LEU A 59 -4.47 -0.72 -12.02
N THR A 60 -5.14 -1.41 -12.95
CA THR A 60 -6.02 -2.53 -12.61
C THR A 60 -5.21 -3.77 -12.22
N THR A 61 -5.82 -4.74 -11.56
CA THR A 61 -5.16 -6.00 -11.17
C THR A 61 -4.49 -6.70 -12.36
N GLU A 62 -5.16 -6.75 -13.51
CA GLU A 62 -4.63 -7.36 -14.74
C GLU A 62 -3.39 -6.61 -15.27
N GLN A 63 -3.46 -5.28 -15.34
CA GLN A 63 -2.35 -4.45 -15.81
C GLN A 63 -1.16 -4.49 -14.84
N ALA A 64 -1.45 -4.58 -13.53
CA ALA A 64 -0.42 -4.74 -12.52
C ALA A 64 0.27 -6.09 -12.63
N ALA A 65 -0.46 -7.18 -12.83
CA ALA A 65 0.11 -8.51 -13.03
C ALA A 65 1.06 -8.54 -14.24
N ASP A 66 0.65 -8.00 -15.39
CA ASP A 66 1.51 -7.89 -16.58
C ASP A 66 2.78 -7.07 -16.32
N ARG A 67 2.67 -5.98 -15.55
CA ARG A 67 3.81 -5.11 -15.22
C ARG A 67 4.79 -5.79 -14.26
N ILE A 68 4.27 -6.49 -13.25
CA ILE A 68 5.07 -7.28 -12.30
C ILE A 68 5.79 -8.42 -13.04
N GLN A 69 5.10 -9.12 -13.96
CA GLN A 69 5.69 -10.19 -14.75
C GLN A 69 6.88 -9.70 -15.59
N LYS A 70 6.72 -8.57 -16.28
CA LYS A 70 7.82 -7.98 -17.07
C LYS A 70 9.00 -7.54 -16.20
N ALA A 71 8.72 -6.90 -15.07
CA ALA A 71 9.77 -6.48 -14.14
C ALA A 71 10.51 -7.70 -13.56
N PHE A 72 9.78 -8.77 -13.26
CA PHE A 72 10.36 -10.03 -12.79
C PHE A 72 11.25 -10.68 -13.85
N GLU A 73 10.80 -10.77 -15.09
CA GLU A 73 11.61 -11.30 -16.19
C GLU A 73 12.88 -10.49 -16.41
N GLU A 74 12.81 -9.16 -16.33
CA GLU A 74 13.97 -8.28 -16.48
C GLU A 74 14.96 -8.39 -15.31
N GLU A 75 14.47 -8.42 -14.07
CA GLU A 75 15.31 -8.48 -12.87
C GLU A 75 16.00 -9.84 -12.69
N TYR A 76 15.34 -10.93 -13.10
CA TYR A 76 15.84 -12.30 -12.94
C TYR A 76 16.40 -12.93 -14.23
N ALA A 77 16.42 -12.20 -15.36
CA ALA A 77 16.92 -12.69 -16.64
C ALA A 77 18.35 -13.27 -16.55
N ASP A 78 19.22 -12.57 -15.83
CA ASP A 78 20.64 -12.91 -15.69
C ASP A 78 20.95 -13.65 -14.37
N ALA A 79 19.93 -14.05 -13.62
CA ALA A 79 20.12 -14.77 -12.36
C ALA A 79 20.77 -16.14 -12.64
N ALA A 80 21.98 -16.34 -12.10
CA ALA A 80 22.73 -17.57 -12.27
C ALA A 80 23.29 -18.06 -10.92
N LEU A 81 23.25 -19.38 -10.74
CA LEU A 81 23.89 -20.05 -9.61
C LEU A 81 25.25 -20.58 -10.07
N THR A 82 26.32 -20.15 -9.39
CA THR A 82 27.66 -20.71 -9.61
C THR A 82 27.88 -21.86 -8.63
N VAL A 83 28.05 -23.07 -9.17
CA VAL A 83 28.30 -24.29 -8.41
C VAL A 83 29.75 -24.71 -8.63
N SER A 84 30.53 -24.82 -7.56
CA SER A 84 31.89 -25.36 -7.61
C SER A 84 31.89 -26.82 -7.20
N ALA A 85 32.30 -27.71 -8.10
CA ALA A 85 32.45 -29.14 -7.84
C ALA A 85 33.78 -29.65 -8.41
N ASN A 86 34.56 -30.37 -7.59
CA ASN A 86 35.88 -30.89 -7.97
C ASN A 86 36.85 -29.83 -8.53
N GLY A 87 36.75 -28.57 -8.07
CA GLY A 87 37.60 -27.46 -8.54
C GLY A 87 37.18 -26.87 -9.89
N VAL A 88 36.04 -27.27 -10.45
CA VAL A 88 35.45 -26.70 -11.67
C VAL A 88 34.19 -25.93 -11.29
N GLU A 89 34.04 -24.73 -11.85
CA GLU A 89 32.83 -23.91 -11.68
C GLU A 89 31.85 -24.15 -12.83
N TYR A 90 30.59 -24.35 -12.47
CA TYR A 90 29.46 -24.51 -13.37
C TYR A 90 28.47 -23.37 -13.11
N GLN A 91 28.06 -22.66 -14.16
CA GLN A 91 26.99 -21.67 -14.06
C GLN A 91 25.68 -22.29 -14.53
N VAL A 92 24.68 -22.29 -13.65
CA VAL A 92 23.32 -22.75 -13.96
C VAL A 92 22.41 -21.53 -14.00
N ALA A 93 21.75 -21.30 -15.13
CA ALA A 93 20.77 -20.22 -15.25
C ALA A 93 19.55 -20.54 -14.39
N MET A 94 19.18 -19.61 -13.50
CA MET A 94 18.07 -19.75 -12.55
C MET A 94 16.77 -19.14 -13.08
N ALA A 95 16.84 -18.24 -14.06
CA ALA A 95 15.69 -17.62 -14.71
C ALA A 95 14.55 -18.62 -15.10
N PRO A 96 14.81 -19.78 -15.74
CA PRO A 96 13.75 -20.72 -16.10
C PRO A 96 13.17 -21.53 -14.93
N CYS A 97 13.83 -21.50 -13.77
CA CYS A 97 13.45 -22.26 -12.57
C CYS A 97 12.67 -21.40 -11.57
N LEU A 98 12.75 -20.06 -11.69
CA LEU A 98 12.04 -19.13 -10.83
C LEU A 98 10.68 -18.80 -11.44
N SER A 99 9.64 -18.88 -10.64
CA SER A 99 8.32 -18.33 -10.97
C SER A 99 7.89 -17.36 -9.88
N MET A 100 7.01 -16.43 -10.25
CA MET A 100 6.37 -15.54 -9.32
C MET A 100 4.86 -15.65 -9.51
N ASP A 101 4.14 -15.76 -8.39
CA ASP A 101 2.68 -15.66 -8.40
C ASP A 101 2.30 -14.17 -8.55
N VAL A 102 2.30 -13.70 -9.80
CA VAL A 102 1.99 -12.32 -10.16
C VAL A 102 0.53 -11.96 -9.90
N GLU A 103 -0.37 -12.94 -9.95
CA GLU A 103 -1.79 -12.75 -9.68
C GLU A 103 -2.01 -12.50 -8.19
N SER A 104 -1.44 -13.34 -7.31
CA SER A 104 -1.48 -13.10 -5.87
C SER A 104 -0.77 -11.81 -5.46
N ALA A 105 0.32 -11.44 -6.15
CA ALA A 105 1.00 -10.18 -5.92
C ALA A 105 0.12 -8.97 -6.27
N ALA A 106 -0.53 -9.01 -7.44
CA ALA A 106 -1.45 -7.97 -7.89
C ALA A 106 -2.70 -7.91 -7.00
N GLU A 107 -3.26 -9.04 -6.58
CA GLU A 107 -4.37 -9.11 -5.63
C GLU A 107 -4.01 -8.52 -4.27
N LYS A 108 -2.83 -8.82 -3.71
CA LYS A 108 -2.38 -8.21 -2.44
C LYS A 108 -2.21 -6.70 -2.55
N ALA A 109 -1.71 -6.23 -3.69
CA ALA A 109 -1.60 -4.79 -3.98
C ALA A 109 -2.99 -4.15 -4.15
N MET A 110 -3.92 -4.86 -4.80
CA MET A 110 -5.31 -4.45 -4.99
C MET A 110 -6.06 -4.41 -3.64
N ASP A 111 -5.92 -5.41 -2.79
CA ASP A 111 -6.55 -5.48 -1.47
C ASP A 111 -6.02 -4.40 -0.52
N TYR A 112 -4.80 -3.90 -0.76
CA TYR A 112 -4.23 -2.84 0.06
C TYR A 112 -5.12 -1.59 0.04
N GLY A 113 -5.63 -1.26 1.24
CA GLY A 113 -6.50 -0.11 1.44
C GLY A 113 -7.96 -0.31 0.96
N HIS A 114 -8.37 -1.50 0.51
CA HIS A 114 -9.77 -1.82 0.20
C HIS A 114 -10.61 -2.32 1.39
N GLY A 115 -10.20 -1.97 2.62
CA GLY A 115 -10.93 -2.27 3.85
C GLY A 115 -12.08 -1.30 4.18
N SER A 116 -12.43 -1.19 5.46
CA SER A 116 -13.45 -0.26 5.94
C SER A 116 -13.17 1.20 5.55
N PHE A 117 -14.24 2.00 5.52
CA PHE A 117 -14.20 3.39 5.05
C PHE A 117 -13.09 4.26 5.67
N LEU A 118 -12.75 4.05 6.95
CA LEU A 118 -11.69 4.78 7.65
C LEU A 118 -10.28 4.25 7.35
N THR A 119 -10.12 2.92 7.22
CA THR A 119 -8.81 2.32 6.92
C THR A 119 -8.39 2.61 5.50
N ARG A 120 -9.35 2.71 4.57
CA ARG A 120 -9.12 3.06 3.17
C ARG A 120 -8.48 4.42 2.99
N GLY A 121 -9.00 5.49 3.61
CA GLY A 121 -8.39 6.81 3.48
C GLY A 121 -7.08 6.96 4.25
N ALA A 122 -6.90 6.25 5.37
CA ALA A 122 -5.59 6.17 6.03
C ALA A 122 -4.53 5.49 5.15
N ALA A 123 -4.91 4.41 4.45
CA ALA A 123 -4.04 3.71 3.51
C ALA A 123 -3.71 4.57 2.29
N LEU A 124 -4.70 5.26 1.69
CA LEU A 124 -4.50 6.23 0.60
C LEU A 124 -3.51 7.33 1.00
N LEU A 125 -3.71 7.94 2.17
CA LEU A 125 -2.84 9.00 2.66
C LEU A 125 -1.43 8.49 2.92
N LYS A 126 -1.30 7.30 3.51
CA LYS A 126 -0.01 6.67 3.78
C LYS A 126 0.74 6.34 2.50
N ALA A 127 0.10 5.66 1.54
CA ALA A 127 0.73 5.29 0.28
C ALA A 127 1.14 6.52 -0.54
N LYS A 128 0.30 7.55 -0.57
CA LYS A 128 0.60 8.78 -1.33
C LYS A 128 1.72 9.63 -0.71
N ILE A 129 1.86 9.62 0.62
CA ILE A 129 2.88 10.44 1.32
C ILE A 129 4.19 9.66 1.51
N PHE A 130 4.11 8.38 1.84
CA PHE A 130 5.26 7.57 2.25
C PHE A 130 5.59 6.41 1.30
N GLY A 131 4.74 6.15 0.30
CA GLY A 131 4.79 4.93 -0.48
C GLY A 131 4.36 3.70 0.32
N GLN A 132 4.01 2.62 -0.38
CA GLN A 132 3.91 1.31 0.25
C GLN A 132 4.44 0.24 -0.69
N ASP A 133 5.38 -0.56 -0.20
CA ASP A 133 5.95 -1.67 -0.96
C ASP A 133 5.40 -2.99 -0.43
N VAL A 134 4.80 -3.78 -1.32
CA VAL A 134 4.34 -5.14 -1.08
C VAL A 134 5.43 -6.08 -1.54
N THR A 135 6.17 -6.66 -0.60
CA THR A 135 7.21 -7.64 -0.92
C THR A 135 6.56 -8.98 -1.26
N GLN A 136 6.85 -9.52 -2.44
CA GLN A 136 6.53 -10.89 -2.83
C GLN A 136 7.82 -11.61 -3.24
N HIS A 137 8.16 -12.68 -2.53
CA HIS A 137 9.35 -13.45 -2.86
C HIS A 137 9.08 -14.38 -4.06
N PRO A 138 10.05 -14.55 -4.96
CA PRO A 138 9.95 -15.56 -6.01
C PRO A 138 9.95 -16.97 -5.42
N GLN A 139 9.30 -17.89 -6.12
CA GLN A 139 9.17 -19.28 -5.75
C GLN A 139 9.91 -20.15 -6.78
N VAL A 140 10.34 -21.34 -6.37
CA VAL A 140 10.84 -22.33 -7.32
C VAL A 140 9.61 -22.89 -8.04
N GLY A 141 9.48 -22.60 -9.33
CA GLY A 141 8.27 -22.89 -10.07
C GLY A 141 8.13 -24.36 -10.45
N ASP A 142 9.19 -24.93 -11.03
CA ASP A 142 9.15 -26.27 -11.58
C ASP A 142 10.38 -27.05 -11.11
N GLU A 143 10.18 -27.91 -10.11
CA GLU A 143 11.24 -28.78 -9.56
C GLU A 143 11.82 -29.73 -10.63
N ALA A 144 11.10 -29.96 -11.73
CA ALA A 144 11.57 -30.79 -12.85
C ALA A 144 12.55 -30.07 -13.78
N LYS A 145 12.74 -28.75 -13.62
CA LYS A 145 13.71 -27.94 -14.39
C LYS A 145 15.00 -27.61 -13.62
N LEU A 146 15.11 -28.08 -12.37
CA LEU A 146 16.33 -28.02 -11.55
C LEU A 146 17.36 -29.08 -11.95
#